data_AF-A0A7W8RZ44-F1
#
_entry.id   AF-A0A7W8RZ44-F1
#
_cell.length_a   1.000
_cell.length_b   1.000
_cell.length_c   1.000
_cell.angle_alpha   90.00
_cell.angle_beta   90.00
_cell.angle_gamma   90.00
#
_symmetry.space_group_name_H-M   'P 1'
#
loop_
_entity.id
_entity.type
_entity.pdbx_description
1 polymer ?
#
loop_
_entity_poly.entity_id
_entity_poly.type
_entity_poly.pdbx_seq_one_letter_code
_entity_poly.pdbx_strand_id
1 'polypeptide(L)'
;MNFNNPLDPVYKAFAVANDCFKVATRTIQIQHEELIRRTQFIGATPEEANTALQDAARQAADLAILALFATFERFVIEHLQTANRLLAAGYPQQYSDKLAEKFENEVEYWKFGEILNLFKGEVDPDLIGQVKQIKQYRDWIAHQNPGKPTPTQATPETAFDVLTKMIEQIRQTHTPPQEEEALDAVAPTQAQ
;
A
#
# COMPACT_ATOMS: atom_id res chain seq x y z
N MET A 1 10.18 -10.61 -14.25
CA MET A 1 9.59 -9.26 -14.32
C MET A 1 10.05 -8.49 -13.08
N ASN A 2 10.44 -7.21 -13.19
CA ASN A 2 10.75 -6.41 -12.01
C ASN A 2 9.45 -6.14 -11.25
N PHE A 3 9.17 -6.97 -10.25
CA PHE A 3 8.04 -6.83 -9.33
C PHE A 3 8.31 -5.68 -8.36
N ASN A 4 8.39 -4.46 -8.87
CA ASN A 4 8.49 -3.31 -8.00
C ASN A 4 7.25 -3.29 -7.08
N ASN A 5 7.50 -3.19 -5.79
CA ASN A 5 6.45 -3.02 -4.80
C ASN A 5 5.78 -1.65 -5.08
N PRO A 6 4.47 -1.59 -5.36
CA PRO A 6 3.80 -0.32 -5.67
C PRO A 6 3.87 0.68 -4.51
N LEU A 7 4.13 0.22 -3.29
CA LEU A 7 4.26 1.05 -2.10
C LEU A 7 5.61 1.76 -1.98
N ASP A 8 6.65 1.26 -2.67
CA ASP A 8 8.02 1.78 -2.56
C ASP A 8 8.14 3.29 -2.78
N PRO A 9 7.55 3.89 -3.83
CA PRO A 9 7.69 5.32 -4.08
C PRO A 9 7.13 6.16 -2.92
N VAL A 10 5.98 5.73 -2.36
CA VAL A 10 5.33 6.42 -1.24
C VAL A 10 6.19 6.32 0.02
N TYR A 11 6.65 5.12 0.35
CA TYR A 11 7.47 4.90 1.54
C TYR A 11 8.82 5.62 1.46
N LYS A 12 9.50 5.57 0.31
CA LYS A 12 10.77 6.27 0.08
C LYS A 12 10.62 7.78 0.23
N ALA A 13 9.55 8.36 -0.31
CA ALA A 13 9.28 9.79 -0.15
C ALA A 13 9.09 10.18 1.33
N PHE A 14 8.32 9.38 2.07
CA PHE A 14 8.16 9.57 3.53
C PHE A 14 9.49 9.45 4.27
N ALA A 15 10.30 8.43 3.98
CA ALA A 15 11.58 8.21 4.63
C ALA A 15 12.53 9.40 4.45
N VAL A 16 12.62 9.94 3.22
CA VAL A 16 13.40 11.14 2.92
C VAL A 16 12.89 12.35 3.70
N ALA A 17 11.57 12.58 3.73
CA ALA A 17 10.99 13.68 4.51
C ALA A 17 11.31 13.54 6.01
N ASN A 18 11.21 12.34 6.55
CA ASN A 18 11.52 12.04 7.95
C ASN A 18 12.99 12.32 8.28
N ASP A 19 13.91 11.94 7.39
CA ASP A 19 15.33 12.25 7.57
C ASP A 19 15.62 13.75 7.47
N CYS A 20 14.94 14.47 6.58
CA CYS A 20 15.01 15.93 6.52
C CYS A 20 14.56 16.58 7.84
N PHE A 21 13.49 16.09 8.48
CA PHE A 21 13.07 16.59 9.80
C PHE A 21 14.14 16.36 10.86
N LYS A 22 14.77 15.17 10.90
CA LYS A 22 15.88 14.89 11.84
C LYS A 22 17.07 15.84 11.63
N VAL A 23 17.41 16.11 10.37
CA VAL A 23 18.48 17.05 10.02
C VAL A 23 18.12 18.47 10.49
N ALA A 24 16.90 18.93 10.19
CA ALA A 24 16.43 20.26 10.61
C ALA A 24 16.44 20.40 12.15
N THR A 25 15.96 19.40 12.89
CA THR A 25 16.00 19.38 14.36
C THR A 25 17.43 19.53 14.88
N ARG A 26 18.39 18.78 14.33
CA ARG A 26 19.80 18.88 14.74
C ARG A 26 20.38 20.26 14.43
N THR A 27 20.06 20.84 13.28
CA THR A 27 20.52 22.18 12.90
C THR A 27 20.02 23.25 13.86
N ILE A 28 18.75 23.18 14.28
CA ILE A 28 18.16 24.09 15.27
C ILE A 28 18.85 23.94 16.63
N GLN A 29 19.11 22.70 17.06
CA GLN A 29 19.75 22.41 18.35
C GLN A 29 21.18 22.95 18.43
N ILE A 30 21.93 22.92 17.32
CA ILE A 30 23.30 23.43 17.26
C ILE A 30 23.31 24.96 17.00
N GLN A 31 22.14 25.59 16.83
CA GLN A 31 21.99 27.05 16.62
C GLN A 31 22.79 27.60 15.43
N HIS A 32 22.96 26.82 14.37
CA HIS A 32 23.62 27.29 13.15
C HIS A 32 22.67 28.17 12.33
N GLU A 33 22.58 29.45 12.68
CA GLU A 33 21.68 30.42 12.03
C GLU A 33 21.81 30.46 10.50
N GLU A 34 23.03 30.33 9.97
CA GLU A 34 23.27 30.38 8.53
C GLU A 34 22.51 29.30 7.75
N LEU A 35 22.32 28.12 8.36
CA LEU A 35 21.64 26.98 7.74
C LEU A 35 20.11 27.10 7.79
N ILE A 36 19.57 27.96 8.65
CA ILE A 36 18.13 28.22 8.76
C ILE A 36 17.71 29.55 8.12
N ARG A 37 18.66 30.30 7.55
CA ARG A 37 18.33 31.50 6.77
C ARG A 37 17.38 31.16 5.63
N ARG A 38 16.42 32.04 5.39
CA ARG A 38 15.35 31.91 4.38
C ARG A 38 14.42 30.72 4.59
N THR A 39 14.27 30.26 5.84
CA THR A 39 13.26 29.27 6.24
C THR A 39 12.23 29.90 7.17
N GLN A 40 11.18 29.15 7.50
CA GLN A 40 10.18 29.56 8.49
C GLN A 40 10.73 29.56 9.94
N PHE A 41 11.95 29.06 10.16
CA PHE A 41 12.58 29.02 11.48
C PHE A 41 13.33 30.31 11.83
N ILE A 42 13.43 31.29 10.92
CA ILE A 42 14.09 32.57 11.24
C ILE A 42 13.31 33.30 12.33
N GLY A 43 13.99 33.65 13.42
CA GLY A 43 13.40 34.37 14.55
C GLY A 43 12.52 33.50 15.46
N ALA A 44 12.34 32.21 15.12
CA ALA A 44 11.72 31.26 16.02
C ALA A 44 12.70 30.85 17.13
N THR A 45 12.17 30.67 18.32
CA THR A 45 12.90 30.02 19.41
C THR A 45 13.16 28.53 19.08
N PRO A 46 14.19 27.90 19.65
CA PRO A 46 14.41 26.47 19.49
C PRO A 46 13.18 25.63 19.85
N GLU A 47 12.42 26.04 20.88
CA GLU A 47 11.20 25.38 21.34
C GLU A 47 10.08 25.45 20.29
N GLU A 48 9.83 26.64 19.73
CA GLU A 48 8.82 26.83 18.67
C GLU A 48 9.18 26.01 17.42
N ALA A 49 10.45 26.07 17.00
CA ALA A 49 10.92 25.36 15.82
C ALA A 49 10.86 23.83 16.01
N ASN A 50 11.20 23.33 17.20
CA ASN A 50 11.07 21.90 17.53
C ASN A 50 9.61 21.45 17.56
N THR A 51 8.70 22.26 18.11
CA THR A 51 7.26 21.96 18.11
C THR A 51 6.73 21.86 16.68
N ALA A 52 7.05 22.85 15.83
CA ALA A 52 6.65 22.85 14.43
C ALA A 52 7.19 21.64 13.65
N LEU A 53 8.43 21.21 13.92
CA LEU A 53 9.02 20.02 13.31
C LEU A 53 8.37 18.72 13.78
N GLN A 54 8.03 18.61 15.06
CA GLN A 54 7.31 17.45 15.59
C GLN A 54 5.91 17.34 14.97
N ASP A 55 5.19 18.46 14.86
CA ASP A 55 3.88 18.50 14.23
C ASP A 55 3.95 18.15 12.74
N ALA A 56 4.92 18.71 12.01
CA ALA A 56 5.15 18.40 10.60
C ALA A 56 5.50 16.91 10.40
N ALA A 57 6.36 16.34 11.25
CA ALA A 57 6.73 14.93 11.19
C ALA A 57 5.53 14.02 11.45
N ARG A 58 4.67 14.37 12.41
CA ARG A 58 3.42 13.64 12.68
C ARG A 58 2.47 13.70 11.49
N GLN A 59 2.24 14.88 10.92
CA GLN A 59 1.39 15.03 9.73
C GLN A 59 1.94 14.25 8.53
N ALA A 60 3.26 14.28 8.31
CA ALA A 60 3.89 13.50 7.26
C ALA A 60 3.70 11.98 7.45
N ALA A 61 3.78 11.50 8.68
CA ALA A 61 3.52 10.08 9.00
C ALA A 61 2.05 9.69 8.74
N ASP A 62 1.10 10.52 9.17
CA ASP A 62 -0.33 10.30 8.93
C ASP A 62 -0.65 10.29 7.43
N LEU A 63 -0.11 11.25 6.66
CA LEU A 63 -0.25 11.31 5.20
C LEU A 63 0.40 10.10 4.51
N ALA A 64 1.55 9.63 4.98
CA ALA A 64 2.19 8.45 4.44
C ALA A 64 1.31 7.21 4.60
N ILE A 65 0.67 7.03 5.76
CA ILE A 65 -0.25 5.92 6.00
C ILE A 65 -1.47 6.00 5.07
N LEU A 66 -2.06 7.18 4.90
CA LEU A 66 -3.16 7.39 3.95
C LEU A 66 -2.74 6.98 2.52
N ALA A 67 -1.58 7.45 2.06
CA ALA A 67 -1.08 7.19 0.72
C ALA A 67 -0.68 5.72 0.50
N LEU A 68 -0.02 5.09 1.48
CA LEU A 68 0.33 3.67 1.45
C LEU A 68 -0.93 2.81 1.33
N PHE A 69 -1.94 3.09 2.17
CA PHE A 69 -3.17 2.31 2.15
C PHE A 69 -3.96 2.50 0.85
N ALA A 70 -4.08 3.74 0.35
CA ALA A 70 -4.76 4.00 -0.92
C ALA A 70 -4.06 3.30 -2.11
N THR A 71 -2.72 3.29 -2.11
CA THR A 71 -1.93 2.59 -3.13
C THR A 71 -2.14 1.08 -3.05
N PHE A 72 -2.18 0.53 -1.84
CA PHE A 72 -2.49 -0.87 -1.61
C PHE A 72 -3.93 -1.24 -2.04
N GLU A 73 -4.93 -0.43 -1.69
CA GLU A 73 -6.32 -0.63 -2.11
C GLU A 73 -6.41 -0.71 -3.64
N ARG A 74 -5.75 0.23 -4.34
CA ARG A 74 -5.72 0.24 -5.79
C ARG A 74 -5.07 -1.02 -6.36
N PHE A 75 -3.94 -1.46 -5.80
CA PHE A 75 -3.29 -2.71 -6.19
C PHE A 75 -4.24 -3.91 -6.09
N VAL A 76 -4.96 -4.05 -4.97
CA VAL A 76 -5.89 -5.18 -4.76
C VAL A 76 -7.06 -5.13 -5.74
N ILE A 77 -7.62 -3.94 -5.98
CA ILE A 77 -8.72 -3.77 -6.94
C ILE A 77 -8.27 -4.14 -8.35
N GLU A 78 -7.13 -3.63 -8.81
CA GLU A 78 -6.57 -3.96 -10.12
C GLU A 78 -6.25 -5.44 -10.28
N HIS A 79 -5.78 -6.08 -9.20
CA HIS A 79 -5.55 -7.52 -9.17
C HIS A 79 -6.85 -8.30 -9.41
N LEU A 80 -7.94 -7.94 -8.73
CA LEU A 80 -9.25 -8.56 -8.92
C LEU A 80 -9.82 -8.31 -10.32
N GLN A 81 -9.72 -7.07 -10.82
CA GLN A 81 -10.14 -6.73 -12.19
C GLN A 81 -9.38 -7.54 -13.23
N THR A 82 -8.10 -7.84 -12.99
CA THR A 82 -7.31 -8.70 -13.88
C THR A 82 -7.72 -10.18 -13.78
N ALA A 83 -8.02 -10.68 -12.58
CA ALA A 83 -8.48 -12.05 -12.34
C ALA A 83 -9.84 -12.36 -13.00
N ASN A 84 -10.65 -11.33 -13.28
CA ASN A 84 -11.93 -11.41 -13.98
C ASN A 84 -11.88 -12.15 -15.33
N ARG A 85 -10.71 -12.22 -15.98
CA ARG A 85 -10.53 -12.98 -17.22
C ARG A 85 -10.96 -14.45 -17.11
N LEU A 86 -10.80 -15.05 -15.92
CA LEU A 86 -11.27 -16.41 -15.66
C LEU A 86 -12.80 -16.48 -15.58
N LEU A 87 -13.46 -15.44 -15.06
CA LEU A 87 -14.92 -15.34 -15.07
C LEU A 87 -15.45 -15.20 -16.50
N ALA A 88 -14.74 -14.47 -17.37
CA ALA A 88 -15.11 -14.35 -18.79
C ALA A 88 -15.00 -15.69 -19.55
N ALA A 89 -14.18 -16.63 -19.09
CA ALA A 89 -14.01 -17.94 -19.74
C ALA A 89 -15.06 -18.99 -19.35
N GLY A 90 -16.08 -18.63 -18.56
CA GLY A 90 -17.10 -19.56 -18.06
C GLY A 90 -18.23 -19.86 -19.06
N TYR A 91 -19.17 -20.73 -18.64
CA TYR A 91 -20.31 -21.18 -19.43
C TYR A 91 -21.64 -20.90 -18.71
N PRO A 92 -22.71 -20.47 -19.42
CA PRO A 92 -22.76 -20.12 -20.84
C PRO A 92 -22.03 -18.82 -21.18
N GLN A 93 -21.32 -18.78 -22.32
CA GLN A 93 -20.40 -17.69 -22.67
C GLN A 93 -21.03 -16.29 -22.54
N GLN A 94 -22.19 -16.05 -23.17
CA GLN A 94 -22.86 -14.74 -23.12
C GLN A 94 -23.25 -14.29 -21.71
N TYR A 95 -23.54 -15.23 -20.82
CA TYR A 95 -23.84 -14.92 -19.42
C TYR A 95 -22.54 -14.64 -18.65
N SER A 96 -21.51 -15.45 -18.89
CA SER A 96 -20.19 -15.30 -18.29
C SER A 96 -19.54 -13.96 -18.63
N ASP A 97 -19.61 -13.54 -19.89
CA ASP A 97 -19.07 -12.24 -20.35
C ASP A 97 -19.74 -11.08 -19.60
N LYS A 98 -21.08 -11.10 -19.50
CA LYS A 98 -21.85 -10.08 -18.78
C LYS A 98 -21.55 -10.08 -17.29
N LEU A 99 -21.38 -11.26 -16.69
CA LEU A 99 -21.02 -11.38 -15.28
C LEU A 99 -19.62 -10.84 -15.02
N ALA A 100 -18.68 -11.12 -15.92
CA ALA A 100 -17.32 -10.62 -15.84
C ALA A 100 -17.29 -9.09 -15.97
N GLU A 101 -17.95 -8.52 -16.96
CA GLU A 101 -18.08 -7.07 -17.13
C GLU A 101 -18.72 -6.41 -15.88
N LYS A 102 -19.77 -7.04 -15.33
CA LYS A 102 -20.41 -6.58 -14.10
C LYS A 102 -19.43 -6.59 -12.92
N PHE A 103 -18.65 -7.65 -12.76
CA PHE A 103 -17.67 -7.76 -11.68
C PHE A 103 -16.58 -6.69 -11.77
N GLU A 104 -15.98 -6.50 -12.95
CA GLU A 104 -14.91 -5.53 -13.18
C GLU A 104 -15.34 -4.09 -12.86
N ASN A 105 -16.57 -3.73 -13.21
CA ASN A 105 -17.13 -2.40 -12.97
C ASN A 105 -17.57 -2.19 -11.51
N GLU A 106 -18.02 -3.24 -10.82
CA GLU A 106 -18.62 -3.10 -9.48
C GLU A 106 -17.60 -3.27 -8.35
N VAL A 107 -16.51 -4.02 -8.57
CA VAL A 107 -15.55 -4.38 -7.51
C VAL A 107 -14.89 -3.15 -6.86
N GLU A 108 -14.75 -2.04 -7.58
CA GLU A 108 -14.21 -0.78 -7.04
C GLU A 108 -15.14 -0.14 -6.00
N TYR A 109 -16.45 -0.42 -6.05
CA TYR A 109 -17.44 0.11 -5.11
C TYR A 109 -17.68 -0.79 -3.89
N TRP A 110 -17.07 -1.98 -3.87
CA TRP A 110 -17.24 -2.90 -2.75
C TRP A 110 -16.54 -2.34 -1.52
N LYS A 111 -17.07 -2.69 -0.34
CA LYS A 111 -16.38 -2.33 0.90
C LYS A 111 -15.06 -3.08 0.93
N PHE A 112 -13.96 -2.36 1.14
CA PHE A 112 -12.64 -2.99 1.13
C PHE A 112 -12.49 -4.15 2.14
N GLY A 113 -13.19 -4.08 3.28
CA GLY A 113 -13.23 -5.19 4.23
C GLY A 113 -13.88 -6.47 3.70
N GLU A 114 -14.82 -6.36 2.75
CA GLU A 114 -15.45 -7.49 2.05
C GLU A 114 -14.51 -8.03 0.95
N ILE A 115 -13.82 -7.15 0.22
CA ILE A 115 -12.75 -7.51 -0.71
C ILE A 115 -11.69 -8.37 -0.02
N LEU A 116 -11.21 -7.96 1.17
CA LEU A 116 -10.23 -8.74 1.93
C LEU A 116 -10.71 -10.14 2.32
N ASN A 117 -12.02 -10.37 2.41
CA ASN A 117 -12.54 -11.70 2.76
C ASN A 117 -12.42 -12.69 1.59
N LEU A 118 -12.26 -12.23 0.35
CA LEU A 118 -12.04 -13.09 -0.81
C LEU A 118 -10.73 -13.88 -0.71
N PHE A 119 -9.72 -13.31 -0.05
CA PHE A 119 -8.40 -13.92 0.13
C PHE A 119 -8.30 -14.87 1.33
N LYS A 120 -9.40 -15.13 2.04
CA LYS A 120 -9.39 -16.04 3.19
C LYS A 120 -9.13 -17.48 2.72
N GLY A 121 -8.19 -18.15 3.40
CA GLY A 121 -7.77 -19.51 3.06
C GLY A 121 -6.56 -19.56 2.12
N GLU A 122 -6.21 -18.44 1.48
CA GLU A 122 -5.04 -18.29 0.61
C GLU A 122 -3.97 -17.39 1.25
N VAL A 123 -4.41 -16.43 2.06
CA VAL A 123 -3.56 -15.50 2.81
C VAL A 123 -3.67 -15.80 4.30
N ASP A 124 -2.56 -15.56 5.02
CA ASP A 124 -2.49 -15.62 6.48
C ASP A 124 -3.63 -14.80 7.14
N PRO A 125 -4.51 -15.43 7.95
CA PRO A 125 -5.59 -14.73 8.66
C PRO A 125 -5.12 -13.59 9.56
N ASP A 126 -3.95 -13.72 10.19
CA ASP A 126 -3.40 -12.69 11.08
C ASP A 126 -2.98 -11.46 10.26
N LEU A 127 -2.44 -11.69 9.07
CA LEU A 127 -2.09 -10.62 8.13
C LEU A 127 -3.32 -9.86 7.66
N ILE A 128 -4.43 -10.55 7.33
CA ILE A 128 -5.73 -9.92 7.03
C ILE A 128 -6.21 -9.06 8.22
N GLY A 129 -6.04 -9.57 9.45
CA GLY A 129 -6.35 -8.82 10.68
C GLY A 129 -5.54 -7.53 10.80
N GLN A 130 -4.24 -7.58 10.56
CA GLN A 130 -3.34 -6.43 10.61
C GLN A 130 -3.69 -5.38 9.54
N VAL A 131 -3.98 -5.80 8.30
CA VAL A 131 -4.45 -4.89 7.24
C VAL A 131 -5.74 -4.17 7.65
N LYS A 132 -6.68 -4.88 8.28
CA LYS A 132 -7.93 -4.28 8.78
C LYS A 132 -7.67 -3.26 9.90
N GLN A 133 -6.70 -3.50 10.77
CA GLN A 133 -6.30 -2.52 11.80
C GLN A 133 -5.70 -1.26 11.18
N ILE A 134 -4.81 -1.40 10.19
CA ILE A 134 -4.24 -0.26 9.46
C ILE A 134 -5.35 0.54 8.78
N LYS A 135 -6.34 -0.14 8.17
CA LYS A 135 -7.52 0.53 7.59
C LYS A 135 -8.27 1.36 8.62
N GLN A 136 -8.53 0.80 9.80
CA GLN A 136 -9.24 1.51 10.86
C GLN A 136 -8.48 2.76 11.30
N TYR A 137 -7.15 2.68 11.43
CA TYR A 137 -6.31 3.83 11.74
C TYR A 137 -6.32 4.87 10.62
N ARG A 138 -6.20 4.46 9.35
CA ARG A 138 -6.36 5.30 8.16
C ARG A 138 -7.69 6.04 8.17
N ASP A 139 -8.80 5.34 8.36
CA ASP A 139 -10.14 5.92 8.41
C ASP A 139 -10.24 6.95 9.54
N TRP A 140 -9.64 6.66 10.70
CA TRP A 140 -9.57 7.60 11.81
C TRP A 140 -8.76 8.85 11.48
N ILE A 141 -7.58 8.73 10.84
CA ILE A 141 -6.78 9.86 10.36
C ILE A 141 -7.61 10.74 9.42
N ALA A 142 -8.30 10.13 8.45
CA ALA A 142 -9.06 10.84 7.43
C ALA A 142 -10.27 11.60 8.00
N HIS A 143 -10.88 11.09 9.08
CA HIS A 143 -12.12 11.64 9.62
C HIS A 143 -11.94 12.43 10.92
N GLN A 144 -10.78 12.33 11.59
CA GLN A 144 -10.43 12.97 12.87
C GLN A 144 -11.62 13.14 13.82
N ASN A 145 -12.38 12.07 14.07
CA ASN A 145 -13.60 12.17 14.88
C ASN A 145 -13.24 12.07 16.37
N PRO A 146 -13.35 13.16 17.16
CA PRO A 146 -13.00 13.16 18.58
C PRO A 146 -13.95 12.31 19.44
N GLY A 147 -15.10 11.91 18.91
CA GLY A 147 -16.08 11.05 19.61
C GLY A 147 -15.82 9.55 19.48
N LYS A 148 -14.77 9.13 18.76
CA LYS A 148 -14.39 7.71 18.62
C LYS A 148 -13.04 7.45 19.29
N PRO A 149 -12.87 6.30 19.97
CA PRO A 149 -11.57 5.93 20.52
C PRO A 149 -10.55 5.83 19.39
N THR A 150 -9.36 6.35 19.62
CA THR A 150 -8.23 6.19 18.71
C THR A 150 -7.94 4.69 18.57
N PRO A 151 -8.01 4.11 17.37
CA PRO A 151 -7.64 2.72 17.16
C PRO A 151 -6.13 2.53 17.38
N THR A 152 -5.67 1.27 17.45
CA THR A 152 -4.24 0.97 17.57
C THR A 152 -3.46 1.70 16.47
N GLN A 153 -2.53 2.55 16.88
CA GLN A 153 -1.75 3.38 15.97
C GLN A 153 -0.82 2.51 15.12
N ALA A 154 -0.91 2.69 13.81
CA ALA A 154 0.07 2.15 12.87
C ALA A 154 1.17 3.19 12.62
N THR A 155 2.42 2.76 12.47
CA THR A 155 3.48 3.61 11.93
C THR A 155 3.57 3.42 10.41
N PRO A 156 4.15 4.37 9.66
CA PRO A 156 4.38 4.21 8.22
C PRO A 156 5.23 2.97 7.88
N GLU A 157 6.20 2.63 8.73
CA GLU A 157 7.04 1.41 8.59
C GLU A 157 6.21 0.14 8.76
N THR A 158 5.46 0.03 9.86
CA THR A 158 4.58 -1.13 10.08
C THR A 158 3.52 -1.25 8.99
N ALA A 159 2.94 -0.13 8.54
CA ALA A 159 2.00 -0.14 7.44
C ALA A 159 2.66 -0.62 6.14
N PHE A 160 3.83 -0.10 5.79
CA PHE A 160 4.59 -0.55 4.62
C PHE A 160 4.87 -2.05 4.68
N ASP A 161 5.40 -2.56 5.79
CA ASP A 161 5.76 -3.97 5.93
C ASP A 161 4.56 -4.91 5.80
N VAL A 162 3.47 -4.62 6.51
CA VAL A 162 2.25 -5.44 6.50
C VAL A 162 1.61 -5.44 5.12
N LEU A 163 1.46 -4.28 4.50
CA LEU A 163 0.84 -4.17 3.17
C LEU A 163 1.73 -4.80 2.09
N THR A 164 3.06 -4.71 2.22
CA THR A 164 4.01 -5.39 1.33
C THR A 164 3.88 -6.90 1.42
N LYS A 165 3.85 -7.46 2.64
CA LYS A 165 3.65 -8.91 2.85
C LYS A 165 2.34 -9.39 2.23
N MET A 166 1.28 -8.59 2.35
CA MET A 166 -0.02 -8.90 1.75
C MET A 166 0.06 -8.92 0.23
N ILE A 167 0.70 -7.92 -0.39
CA ILE A 167 0.95 -7.86 -1.83
C ILE A 167 1.72 -9.10 -2.30
N GLU A 168 2.76 -9.49 -1.56
CA GLU A 168 3.60 -10.64 -1.90
C GLU A 168 2.81 -11.96 -1.82
N GLN A 169 2.01 -12.17 -0.77
CA GLN A 169 1.16 -13.38 -0.68
C GLN A 169 0.13 -13.43 -1.80
N ILE A 170 -0.56 -12.31 -2.10
CA ILE A 170 -1.51 -12.24 -3.22
C ILE A 170 -0.82 -12.60 -4.54
N ARG A 171 0.39 -12.06 -4.79
CA ARG A 171 1.16 -12.35 -6.02
C ARG A 171 1.54 -13.83 -6.11
N GLN A 172 1.96 -14.45 -5.00
CA GLN A 172 2.35 -15.85 -4.97
C GLN A 172 1.19 -16.80 -5.24
N THR A 173 0.00 -16.50 -4.74
CA THR A 173 -1.17 -17.39 -4.90
C THR A 173 -1.90 -17.21 -6.22
N HIS A 174 -1.83 -16.02 -6.83
CA HIS A 174 -2.66 -15.67 -8.00
C HIS A 174 -1.88 -15.39 -9.28
N THR A 175 -0.55 -15.45 -9.27
CA THR A 175 0.21 -15.46 -10.53
C THR A 175 0.28 -16.91 -10.98
N PRO A 176 -0.30 -17.29 -12.14
CA PRO A 176 -0.13 -18.64 -12.66
C PRO A 176 1.38 -18.94 -12.75
N PRO A 177 1.82 -20.17 -12.42
CA PRO A 177 3.14 -20.60 -12.84
C PRO A 177 3.26 -20.30 -14.33
N GLN A 178 4.32 -19.59 -14.74
CA GLN A 178 4.65 -19.55 -16.16
C GLN A 178 4.70 -21.01 -16.59
N GLU A 179 3.93 -21.38 -17.62
CA GLU A 179 4.15 -22.65 -18.30
C GLU A 179 5.66 -22.74 -18.53
N GLU A 180 6.29 -23.70 -17.85
CA GLU A 180 7.69 -24.05 -18.10
C GLU A 180 7.86 -24.12 -19.60
N GLU A 181 8.84 -23.37 -20.07
CA GLU A 181 9.36 -23.35 -21.43
C GLU A 181 8.86 -24.52 -22.28
N ALA A 182 8.08 -24.19 -23.30
CA ALA A 182 7.75 -25.08 -24.39
C ALA A 182 9.04 -25.56 -25.10
N LEU A 183 9.81 -26.51 -24.56
CA LEU A 183 11.08 -26.94 -25.16
C LEU A 183 11.51 -28.41 -24.98
N ASP A 184 10.75 -29.30 -24.33
CA ASP A 184 11.18 -30.72 -24.20
C ASP A 184 10.33 -31.77 -24.95
N ALA A 185 9.40 -31.38 -25.82
CA ALA A 185 8.52 -32.35 -26.53
C ALA A 185 8.57 -32.31 -28.08
N VAL A 186 9.56 -31.65 -28.68
CA VAL A 186 9.84 -31.83 -30.13
C VAL A 186 11.14 -32.60 -30.29
N ALA A 187 11.10 -33.89 -29.95
CA ALA A 187 12.12 -34.83 -30.40
C ALA A 187 12.00 -34.99 -31.94
N PRO A 188 13.10 -34.89 -32.71
CA PRO A 188 13.04 -35.13 -34.14
C PRO A 188 12.91 -36.64 -34.37
N THR A 189 11.76 -37.07 -34.90
CA THR A 189 11.57 -38.40 -35.47
C THR A 189 12.58 -38.56 -36.61
N GLN A 190 13.58 -39.41 -36.40
CA GLN A 190 14.55 -39.79 -37.42
C GLN A 190 13.84 -40.48 -38.60
N ALA A 191 14.12 -40.00 -39.80
CA ALA A 191 13.70 -40.60 -41.06
C ALA A 191 14.40 -41.95 -41.28
N GLN A 192 13.64 -42.93 -41.76
CA GLN A 192 14.14 -44.16 -42.38
C GLN A 192 14.33 -43.95 -43.88
#